data_AF-A0A257CTD9-F1
#
_entry.id   AF-A0A257CTD9-F1
#
_cell.length_a   1.000
_cell.length_b   1.000
_cell.length_c   1.000
_cell.angle_alpha   90.00
_cell.angle_beta   90.00
_cell.angle_gamma   90.00
#
_symmetry.space_group_name_H-M   'P 1'
#
loop_
_entity.id
_entity.type
_entity.pdbx_description
1 polymer ?
#
loop_
_entity_poly.entity_id
_entity_poly.type
_entity_poly.pdbx_seq_one_letter_code
_entity_poly.pdbx_strand_id
1 'polypeptide(L)'
;MNLRTQLQSCDLFSGLDDAALAALEAEVRVVTVQGQSTLFEQGDRADGMYIVLHGRLRVVHRHADGRESVWGEVGRGGYLGETALLLGASRSASARVVRDGTLLHLSDAGFRALVNRHPTAAMDVARTLAQRAKDAQRLQAVDAFRTIAIVSVHGGARVDAITDAFVAALRAFGTTAVVRQPGSEAVPTAEYLTRIEQENERVVYVADHGGQDQGQLLWARQCLRQADIVLVLASADQPPCAPPEVLLGTSVPVHLALHHPGGTPPQGTAAWLTLGAYRSHHHLRRGQASDVGRMARILCGRATGLALSGGGSRTTAYIGVFKALQEHGVQPDIVSGTSGGAMLGAMLALQMDPQTMLEHIRRMGRAPFYLDLGPPIVSMLGGRVMNRLLRSFYGDCGVEDTPVPLMPVCASLRNSGVFVPAQGALWRAVQASSAVPGVLPPVAWDGDLLVDGGIVDNLPVGMLVPACSEGFIIAADVSAAPQFPPSPDDLHATGGWIALWRRWSGAPRPPGLMDILQTSACIASNALVARALHSVDLHILPLAGGVPSAGDPLDAMVEAGYRAAVAALERSALTKT
;
A
#
# COMPACT_ATOMS: atom_id res chain seq x y z
N MET A 1 21.39 12.19 -26.84
CA MET A 1 20.83 12.09 -25.48
C MET A 1 21.00 13.44 -24.82
N ASN A 2 19.92 14.14 -24.46
CA ASN A 2 20.02 15.47 -23.84
C ASN A 2 20.26 15.29 -22.33
N LEU A 3 21.54 15.28 -21.92
CA LEU A 3 21.96 15.03 -20.54
C LEU A 3 21.35 16.07 -19.58
N ARG A 4 21.26 17.31 -20.03
CA ARG A 4 20.70 18.44 -19.29
C ARG A 4 19.26 18.21 -18.85
N THR A 5 18.39 17.73 -19.75
CA THR A 5 16.99 17.41 -19.41
C THR A 5 16.89 16.31 -18.36
N GLN A 6 17.81 15.34 -18.37
CA GLN A 6 17.81 14.26 -17.38
C GLN A 6 18.34 14.71 -16.03
N LEU A 7 19.38 15.55 -15.99
CA LEU A 7 19.86 16.17 -14.75
C LEU A 7 18.77 17.02 -14.09
N GLN A 8 18.01 17.80 -14.88
CA GLN A 8 16.87 18.59 -14.38
C GLN A 8 15.72 17.71 -13.85
N SER A 9 15.55 16.49 -14.38
CA SER A 9 14.55 15.54 -13.89
C SER A 9 14.95 14.85 -12.58
N CYS A 10 16.22 14.94 -12.19
CA CYS A 10 16.69 14.50 -10.88
C CYS A 10 16.41 15.62 -9.88
N ASP A 11 15.60 15.33 -8.86
CA ASP A 11 15.16 16.34 -7.90
C ASP A 11 16.33 17.02 -7.18
N LEU A 12 17.43 16.29 -6.95
CA LEU A 12 18.67 16.80 -6.37
C LEU A 12 19.22 18.01 -7.11
N PHE A 13 19.03 18.07 -8.43
CA PHE A 13 19.57 19.11 -9.30
C PHE A 13 18.48 19.96 -10.00
N SER A 14 17.20 19.70 -9.70
CA SER A 14 16.07 20.39 -10.31
C SER A 14 16.05 21.90 -10.03
N GLY A 15 16.62 22.33 -8.90
CA GLY A 15 16.74 23.74 -8.51
C GLY A 15 17.99 24.46 -9.05
N LEU A 16 18.86 23.77 -9.80
CA LEU A 16 20.08 24.40 -10.32
C LEU A 16 19.79 25.37 -11.46
N ASP A 17 20.52 26.49 -11.48
CA ASP A 17 20.51 27.41 -12.62
C ASP A 17 21.23 26.82 -13.84
N ASP A 18 21.02 27.45 -14.99
CA ASP A 18 21.57 27.00 -16.27
C ASP A 18 23.10 26.92 -16.30
N ALA A 19 23.79 27.76 -15.54
CA ALA A 19 25.25 27.77 -15.46
C ALA A 19 25.78 26.60 -14.62
N ALA A 20 25.14 26.34 -13.48
CA ALA A 20 25.44 25.22 -12.60
C ALA A 20 25.11 23.87 -13.26
N LEU A 21 24.02 23.78 -14.03
CA LEU A 21 23.69 22.60 -14.82
C LEU A 21 24.73 22.29 -15.89
N ALA A 22 25.22 23.30 -16.62
CA ALA A 22 26.29 23.13 -17.59
C ALA A 22 27.62 22.71 -16.93
N ALA A 23 27.92 23.25 -15.75
CA ALA A 23 29.08 22.84 -14.97
C ALA A 23 28.97 21.40 -14.47
N LEU A 24 27.78 21.00 -13.99
CA LEU A 24 27.51 19.61 -13.57
C LEU A 24 27.63 18.64 -14.75
N GLU A 25 27.09 18.99 -15.92
CA GLU A 25 27.18 18.19 -17.14
C GLU A 25 28.63 17.89 -17.54
N ALA A 26 29.56 18.84 -17.29
CA ALA A 26 30.99 18.65 -17.56
C ALA A 26 31.70 17.71 -16.56
N GLU A 27 31.15 17.52 -15.37
CA GLU A 27 31.79 16.76 -14.27
C GLU A 27 31.21 15.34 -14.10
N VAL A 28 30.13 15.01 -14.80
CA VAL A 28 29.51 13.68 -14.79
C VAL A 28 29.99 12.80 -15.94
N ARG A 29 30.15 11.49 -15.67
CA ARG A 29 30.44 10.48 -16.70
C ARG A 29 29.32 9.46 -16.79
N VAL A 30 29.04 8.97 -18.00
CA VAL A 30 28.08 7.88 -18.21
C VAL A 30 28.73 6.53 -17.87
N VAL A 31 28.04 5.68 -17.12
CA VAL A 31 28.47 4.33 -16.72
C VAL A 31 27.36 3.34 -17.07
N THR A 32 27.68 2.30 -17.84
CA THR A 32 26.73 1.21 -18.12
C THR A 32 26.95 0.07 -17.15
N VAL A 33 25.87 -0.47 -16.59
CA VAL A 33 25.88 -1.55 -15.62
C VAL A 33 25.02 -2.71 -16.09
N GLN A 34 25.43 -3.94 -15.77
CA GLN A 34 24.66 -5.14 -16.10
C GLN A 34 23.82 -5.61 -14.93
N GLY A 35 22.62 -6.10 -15.21
CA GLY A 35 21.72 -6.72 -14.27
C GLY A 35 22.39 -7.88 -13.55
N GLN A 36 22.00 -8.07 -12.29
CA GLN A 36 22.57 -9.04 -11.36
C GLN A 36 24.04 -8.80 -10.96
N SER A 37 24.66 -7.69 -11.37
CA SER A 37 25.99 -7.29 -10.87
C SER A 37 25.90 -6.46 -9.58
N THR A 38 27.01 -6.32 -8.86
CA THR A 38 27.13 -5.36 -7.74
C THR A 38 27.81 -4.10 -8.24
N LEU A 39 27.21 -2.93 -7.97
CA LEU A 39 27.80 -1.62 -8.27
C LEU A 39 28.89 -1.24 -7.24
N PHE A 40 28.59 -1.39 -5.94
CA PHE A 40 29.56 -1.26 -4.84
C PHE A 40 29.07 -2.03 -3.60
N GLU A 41 29.99 -2.37 -2.70
CA GLU A 41 29.71 -3.06 -1.45
C GLU A 41 29.70 -2.12 -0.23
N GLN A 42 28.95 -2.49 0.80
CA GLN A 42 28.97 -1.80 2.09
C GLN A 42 30.38 -1.84 2.69
N GLY A 43 30.86 -0.67 3.14
CA GLY A 43 32.21 -0.49 3.67
C GLY A 43 33.22 0.00 2.64
N ASP A 44 32.92 -0.12 1.33
CA ASP A 44 33.80 0.39 0.28
C ASP A 44 34.06 1.90 0.46
N ARG A 45 35.26 2.34 0.08
CA ARG A 45 35.56 3.77 0.02
C ARG A 45 34.74 4.40 -1.11
N ALA A 46 34.04 5.49 -0.81
CA ALA A 46 33.27 6.19 -1.84
C ALA A 46 34.19 6.83 -2.90
N ASP A 47 33.90 6.55 -4.17
CA ASP A 47 34.53 7.13 -5.36
C ASP A 47 33.67 8.25 -6.00
N GLY A 48 32.43 8.39 -5.54
CA GLY A 48 31.46 9.35 -6.04
C GLY A 48 30.02 9.00 -5.67
N MET A 49 29.07 9.64 -6.33
CA MET A 49 27.66 9.26 -6.31
C MET A 49 27.17 8.88 -7.71
N TYR A 50 26.08 8.13 -7.76
CA TYR A 50 25.48 7.66 -9.01
C TYR A 50 24.03 8.15 -9.14
N ILE A 51 23.65 8.55 -10.34
CA ILE A 51 22.29 8.95 -10.70
C ILE A 51 21.79 7.98 -11.76
N VAL A 52 20.62 7.39 -11.57
CA VAL A 52 20.08 6.38 -12.47
C VAL A 52 19.38 7.08 -13.63
N LEU A 53 19.93 6.97 -14.85
CA LEU A 53 19.24 7.42 -16.07
C LEU A 53 18.30 6.33 -16.58
N HIS A 54 18.78 5.09 -16.47
CA HIS A 54 18.07 3.89 -16.87
C HIS A 54 18.56 2.72 -16.02
N GLY A 55 17.72 1.70 -15.80
CA GLY A 55 18.00 0.57 -14.93
C GLY A 55 17.33 0.68 -13.56
N ARG A 56 17.61 -0.31 -12.72
CA ARG A 56 17.08 -0.40 -11.35
C ARG A 56 18.14 -1.03 -10.45
N LEU A 57 18.36 -0.46 -9.29
CA LEU A 57 19.33 -0.92 -8.31
C LEU A 57 18.64 -1.17 -6.97
N ARG A 58 19.09 -2.18 -6.24
CA ARG A 58 18.60 -2.55 -4.92
C ARG A 58 19.67 -2.21 -3.89
N VAL A 59 19.26 -1.50 -2.84
CA VAL A 59 20.12 -1.13 -1.72
C VAL A 59 19.99 -2.21 -0.66
N VAL A 60 21.11 -2.83 -0.30
CA VAL A 60 21.17 -3.95 0.64
C VAL A 60 22.12 -3.60 1.77
N HIS A 61 21.65 -3.70 3.01
CA HIS A 61 22.47 -3.50 4.19
C HIS A 61 22.75 -4.84 4.86
N ARG A 62 24.01 -5.05 5.23
CA ARG A 62 24.45 -6.21 5.99
C ARG A 62 24.58 -5.83 7.46
N HIS A 63 23.78 -6.48 8.29
CA HIS A 63 23.80 -6.32 9.74
C HIS A 63 25.03 -7.00 10.36
N ALA A 64 25.33 -6.65 11.61
CA ALA A 64 26.46 -7.23 12.36
C ALA A 64 26.35 -8.75 12.57
N ASP A 65 25.14 -9.31 12.53
CA ASP A 65 24.87 -10.75 12.62
C ASP A 65 25.03 -11.49 11.28
N GLY A 66 25.44 -10.78 10.22
CA GLY A 66 25.64 -11.32 8.87
C GLY A 66 24.36 -11.40 8.03
N ARG A 67 23.19 -11.05 8.57
CA ARG A 67 21.94 -11.00 7.79
C ARG A 67 21.91 -9.78 6.88
N GLU A 68 21.27 -9.94 5.73
CA GLU A 68 21.02 -8.85 4.80
C GLU A 68 19.57 -8.36 4.89
N SER A 69 19.39 -7.04 4.97
CA SER A 69 18.09 -6.38 4.80
C SER A 69 18.11 -5.53 3.54
N VAL A 70 17.01 -5.60 2.78
CA VAL A 70 16.80 -4.71 1.63
C VAL A 70 16.28 -3.39 2.18
N TRP A 71 17.06 -2.33 1.98
CA TRP A 71 16.73 -0.97 2.39
C TRP A 71 15.98 -0.20 1.33
N GLY A 72 15.73 -0.77 0.15
CA GLY A 72 14.91 -0.16 -0.89
C GLY A 72 15.46 -0.41 -2.29
N GLU A 73 14.80 0.14 -3.28
CA GLU A 73 15.23 0.13 -4.68
C GLU A 73 15.28 1.56 -5.23
N VAL A 74 16.22 1.81 -6.13
CA VAL A 74 16.43 3.09 -6.80
C VAL A 74 16.28 2.88 -8.30
N GLY A 75 15.28 3.54 -8.87
CA GLY A 75 15.01 3.57 -10.31
C GLY A 75 15.44 4.89 -10.95
N ARG A 76 15.01 5.10 -12.21
CA ARG A 76 15.32 6.30 -13.01
C ARG A 76 15.00 7.60 -12.26
N GLY A 77 15.94 8.55 -12.27
CA GLY A 77 15.85 9.84 -11.57
C GLY A 77 16.30 9.78 -10.11
N GLY A 78 16.33 8.58 -9.52
CA GLY A 78 16.92 8.33 -8.22
C GLY A 78 18.45 8.34 -8.26
N TYR A 79 19.07 8.40 -7.08
CA TYR A 79 20.51 8.45 -6.91
C TYR A 79 20.97 7.65 -5.69
N LEU A 80 22.27 7.33 -5.65
CA LEU A 80 22.89 6.46 -4.66
C LEU A 80 24.27 6.99 -4.27
N GLY A 81 24.63 6.81 -3.00
CA GLY A 81 25.99 7.07 -2.51
C GLY A 81 26.25 8.52 -2.13
N GLU A 82 25.21 9.36 -2.12
CA GLU A 82 25.24 10.77 -1.71
C GLU A 82 25.73 10.94 -0.28
N THR A 83 25.28 10.08 0.65
CA THR A 83 25.65 10.17 2.06
C THR A 83 27.16 9.97 2.24
N ALA A 84 27.71 8.96 1.56
CA ALA A 84 29.13 8.65 1.64
C ALA A 84 29.99 9.74 0.98
N LEU A 85 29.51 10.32 -0.13
CA LEU A 85 30.14 11.45 -0.80
C LEU A 85 30.20 12.69 0.10
N LEU A 86 29.10 13.04 0.76
CA LEU A 86 28.99 14.28 1.54
C LEU A 86 29.69 14.20 2.89
N LEU A 87 29.61 13.05 3.55
CA LEU A 87 30.23 12.84 4.86
C LEU A 87 31.69 12.42 4.76
N GLY A 88 32.21 12.16 3.55
CA GLY A 88 33.54 11.59 3.36
C GLY A 88 33.70 10.21 4.01
N ALA A 89 32.61 9.45 4.10
CA ALA A 89 32.52 8.17 4.79
C ALA A 89 32.59 6.97 3.81
N SER A 90 32.70 5.76 4.35
CA SER A 90 32.50 4.53 3.58
C SER A 90 31.04 4.34 3.16
N ARG A 91 30.79 3.52 2.14
CA ARG A 91 29.44 3.12 1.70
C ARG A 91 28.65 2.53 2.88
N SER A 92 27.48 3.10 3.17
CA SER A 92 26.59 2.67 4.27
C SER A 92 25.82 1.38 3.97
N ALA A 93 25.69 1.03 2.69
CA ALA A 93 25.00 -0.15 2.18
C ALA A 93 25.62 -0.58 0.84
N SER A 94 25.38 -1.82 0.42
CA SER A 94 25.72 -2.33 -0.91
C SER A 94 24.64 -1.91 -1.92
N ALA A 95 25.04 -1.67 -3.17
CA ALA A 95 24.12 -1.42 -4.27
C ALA A 95 24.24 -2.54 -5.32
N ARG A 96 23.15 -3.31 -5.49
CA ARG A 96 23.07 -4.40 -6.46
C ARG A 96 22.24 -4.00 -7.66
N VAL A 97 22.74 -4.19 -8.86
CA VAL A 97 22.03 -3.88 -10.09
C VAL A 97 20.97 -4.96 -10.31
N VAL A 98 19.70 -4.59 -10.26
CA VAL A 98 18.57 -5.49 -10.52
C VAL A 98 18.38 -5.65 -12.03
N ARG A 99 18.52 -4.54 -12.75
CA ARG A 99 18.27 -4.41 -14.19
C ARG A 99 19.40 -3.64 -14.87
N ASP A 100 19.78 -4.09 -16.06
CA ASP A 100 20.73 -3.38 -16.94
C ASP A 100 20.42 -1.88 -16.95
N GLY A 101 21.46 -1.08 -16.77
CA GLY A 101 21.27 0.34 -16.50
C GLY A 101 22.35 1.20 -17.10
N THR A 102 21.98 2.46 -17.27
CA THR A 102 22.88 3.55 -17.63
C THR A 102 22.79 4.56 -16.51
N LEU A 103 23.93 4.83 -15.88
CA LEU A 103 24.06 5.71 -14.73
C LEU A 103 24.90 6.93 -15.11
N LEU A 104 24.70 8.05 -14.43
CA LEU A 104 25.71 9.10 -14.34
C LEU A 104 26.51 8.88 -13.07
N HIS A 105 27.83 9.02 -13.16
CA HIS A 105 28.72 9.02 -12.01
C HIS A 105 29.31 10.41 -11.83
N LEU A 106 29.07 11.00 -10.66
CA LEU A 106 29.66 12.25 -10.21
C LEU A 106 30.72 11.93 -9.16
N SER A 107 31.99 12.17 -9.47
CA SER A 107 33.09 11.90 -8.54
C SER A 107 33.15 12.91 -7.39
N ASP A 108 33.86 12.58 -6.30
CA ASP A 108 34.17 13.55 -5.23
C ASP A 108 34.83 14.82 -5.76
N ALA A 109 35.80 14.68 -6.66
CA ALA A 109 36.49 15.80 -7.28
C ALA A 109 35.52 16.67 -8.10
N GLY A 110 34.65 16.05 -8.90
CA GLY A 110 33.65 16.75 -9.71
C GLY A 110 32.59 17.45 -8.85
N PHE A 111 32.12 16.80 -7.79
CA PHE A 111 31.21 17.42 -6.84
C PHE A 111 31.84 18.63 -6.14
N ARG A 112 33.10 18.52 -5.68
CA ARG A 112 33.82 19.63 -5.05
C ARG A 112 34.11 20.76 -6.03
N ALA A 113 34.41 20.45 -7.29
CA ALA A 113 34.55 21.45 -8.34
C ALA A 113 33.25 22.22 -8.57
N LEU A 114 32.10 21.51 -8.60
CA LEU A 114 30.78 22.12 -8.69
C LEU A 114 30.49 23.04 -7.50
N VAL A 115 30.72 22.56 -6.27
CA VAL A 115 30.51 23.33 -5.03
C VAL A 115 31.36 24.59 -5.00
N ASN A 116 32.63 24.49 -5.41
CA ASN A 116 33.55 25.63 -5.41
C ASN A 116 33.20 26.68 -6.47
N ARG A 117 32.69 26.25 -7.64
CA ARG A 117 32.31 27.17 -8.73
C ARG A 117 30.91 27.75 -8.55
N HIS A 118 30.00 27.02 -7.91
CA HIS A 118 28.59 27.38 -7.74
C HIS A 118 28.13 27.16 -6.28
N PRO A 119 28.47 28.07 -5.33
CA PRO A 119 28.14 27.89 -3.92
C PRO A 119 26.63 27.88 -3.61
N THR A 120 25.84 28.61 -4.39
CA THR A 120 24.37 28.60 -4.30
C THR A 120 23.79 27.23 -4.66
N ALA A 121 24.25 26.64 -5.76
CA ALA A 121 23.89 25.29 -6.18
C ALA A 121 24.18 24.24 -5.09
N ALA A 122 25.32 24.36 -4.40
CA ALA A 122 25.67 23.47 -3.29
C ALA A 122 24.68 23.56 -2.13
N MET A 123 24.16 24.76 -1.85
CA MET A 123 23.18 24.96 -0.78
C MET A 123 21.80 24.43 -1.13
N ASP A 124 21.40 24.50 -2.40
CA ASP A 124 20.14 23.92 -2.86
C ASP A 124 20.20 22.39 -2.83
N VAL A 125 21.30 21.79 -3.30
CA VAL A 125 21.57 20.34 -3.17
C VAL A 125 21.52 19.90 -1.70
N ALA A 126 22.22 20.62 -0.81
CA ALA A 126 22.23 20.32 0.62
C ALA A 126 20.84 20.43 1.27
N ARG A 127 20.04 21.42 0.87
CA ARG A 127 18.66 21.60 1.35
C ARG A 127 17.76 20.45 0.92
N THR A 128 17.83 20.04 -0.35
CA THR A 128 17.06 18.89 -0.87
C THR A 128 17.41 17.61 -0.13
N LEU A 129 18.68 17.38 0.16
CA LEU A 129 19.12 16.20 0.92
C LEU A 129 18.70 16.24 2.39
N ALA A 130 18.80 17.39 3.05
CA ALA A 130 18.32 17.56 4.42
C ALA A 130 16.80 17.37 4.53
N GLN A 131 16.05 17.84 3.53
CA GLN A 131 14.61 17.63 3.42
C GLN A 131 14.30 16.13 3.25
N ARG A 132 15.01 15.45 2.36
CA ARG A 132 14.89 14.00 2.16
C ARG A 132 15.31 13.16 3.37
N ALA A 133 16.31 13.58 4.14
CA ALA A 133 16.68 12.88 5.38
C ALA A 133 15.56 12.93 6.43
N LYS A 134 14.76 14.01 6.46
CA LYS A 134 13.52 14.09 7.26
C LYS A 134 12.42 13.22 6.65
N ASP A 135 12.32 13.20 5.32
CA ASP A 135 11.34 12.40 4.60
C ASP A 135 11.70 10.91 4.51
N ALA A 136 12.93 10.49 4.79
CA ALA A 136 13.35 9.09 4.80
C ALA A 136 12.77 8.29 5.99
N GLN A 137 12.18 9.00 6.98
CA GLN A 137 11.27 8.40 7.97
C GLN A 137 9.83 8.24 7.45
N ARG A 138 9.49 8.85 6.31
CA ARG A 138 8.26 8.55 5.56
C ARG A 138 8.53 7.31 4.71
N LEU A 139 7.62 6.36 4.82
CA LEU A 139 7.61 5.09 4.10
C LEU A 139 8.05 5.28 2.64
N GLN A 140 9.01 4.46 2.24
CA GLN A 140 9.58 4.41 0.90
C GLN A 140 8.48 4.39 -0.15
N ALA A 141 8.29 5.51 -0.83
CA ALA A 141 7.52 5.55 -2.06
C ALA A 141 8.24 4.63 -3.04
N VAL A 142 7.63 3.49 -3.34
CA VAL A 142 8.00 2.71 -4.52
C VAL A 142 7.55 3.57 -5.70
N ASP A 143 8.48 4.03 -6.54
CA ASP A 143 8.13 4.71 -7.78
C ASP A 143 7.14 3.84 -8.57
N ALA A 144 6.11 4.47 -9.13
CA ALA A 144 5.16 3.84 -10.03
C ALA A 144 5.89 3.00 -11.10
N PHE A 145 5.40 1.78 -11.37
CA PHE A 145 6.07 0.90 -12.33
C PHE A 145 5.99 1.48 -13.75
N ARG A 146 7.14 1.69 -14.40
CA ARG A 146 7.21 2.26 -15.75
C ARG A 146 7.22 1.19 -16.83
N THR A 147 7.99 0.12 -16.61
CA THR A 147 8.07 -0.99 -17.55
C THR A 147 7.39 -2.23 -16.97
N ILE A 148 6.42 -2.77 -17.71
CA ILE A 148 5.57 -3.88 -17.25
C ILE A 148 5.70 -5.04 -18.23
N ALA A 149 6.15 -6.20 -17.77
CA ALA A 149 6.10 -7.43 -18.57
C ALA A 149 4.79 -8.17 -18.29
N ILE A 150 4.01 -8.47 -19.32
CA ILE A 150 2.85 -9.35 -19.22
C ILE A 150 3.27 -10.73 -19.73
N VAL A 151 3.11 -11.73 -18.88
CA VAL A 151 3.35 -13.14 -19.22
C VAL A 151 2.06 -13.91 -18.97
N SER A 152 1.59 -14.67 -19.95
CA SER A 152 0.42 -15.52 -19.75
C SER A 152 0.82 -16.94 -19.36
N VAL A 153 0.04 -17.54 -18.45
CA VAL A 153 0.13 -18.98 -18.12
C VAL A 153 -0.64 -19.84 -19.13
N HIS A 154 -1.64 -19.26 -19.78
CA HIS A 154 -2.44 -19.92 -20.82
C HIS A 154 -2.43 -19.06 -22.09
N GLY A 155 -1.90 -19.58 -23.21
CA GLY A 155 -1.82 -18.81 -24.47
C GLY A 155 -3.18 -18.49 -25.10
N GLY A 156 -3.18 -17.53 -26.04
CA GLY A 156 -4.31 -17.28 -26.95
C GLY A 156 -5.05 -15.95 -26.79
N ALA A 157 -6.08 -15.73 -27.63
CA ALA A 157 -6.78 -14.44 -27.86
C ALA A 157 -7.35 -13.74 -26.61
N ARG A 158 -7.50 -14.45 -25.48
CA ARG A 158 -7.94 -13.86 -24.21
C ARG A 158 -6.86 -12.97 -23.58
N VAL A 159 -5.59 -13.31 -23.77
CA VAL A 159 -4.45 -12.53 -23.27
C VAL A 159 -4.40 -11.17 -23.95
N ASP A 160 -4.64 -11.14 -25.26
CA ASP A 160 -4.63 -9.92 -26.04
C ASP A 160 -5.74 -8.96 -25.62
N ALA A 161 -6.98 -9.45 -25.46
CA ALA A 161 -8.10 -8.63 -25.03
C ALA A 161 -7.85 -7.95 -23.66
N ILE A 162 -7.30 -8.68 -22.69
CA ILE A 162 -6.98 -8.14 -21.36
C ILE A 162 -5.81 -7.16 -21.44
N THR A 163 -4.79 -7.50 -22.22
CA THR A 163 -3.63 -6.64 -22.45
C THR A 163 -4.05 -5.32 -23.08
N ASP A 164 -4.91 -5.35 -24.10
CA ASP A 164 -5.36 -4.15 -24.80
C ASP A 164 -6.23 -3.28 -23.88
N ALA A 165 -7.12 -3.89 -23.08
CA ALA A 165 -7.89 -3.17 -22.06
C ALA A 165 -6.99 -2.52 -20.99
N PHE A 166 -5.95 -3.23 -20.56
CA PHE A 166 -4.98 -2.71 -19.60
C PHE A 166 -4.16 -1.55 -20.17
N VAL A 167 -3.67 -1.68 -21.41
CA VAL A 167 -2.95 -0.62 -22.12
C VAL A 167 -3.85 0.60 -22.32
N ALA A 168 -5.13 0.40 -22.68
CA ALA A 168 -6.09 1.50 -22.79
C ALA A 168 -6.27 2.23 -21.45
N ALA A 169 -6.34 1.49 -20.33
CA ALA A 169 -6.39 2.07 -19.00
C ALA A 169 -5.11 2.83 -18.64
N LEU A 170 -3.92 2.32 -18.99
CA LEU A 170 -2.65 3.01 -18.77
C LEU A 170 -2.53 4.31 -19.58
N ARG A 171 -3.07 4.34 -20.81
CA ARG A 171 -3.06 5.53 -21.67
C ARG A 171 -3.86 6.70 -21.11
N ALA A 172 -4.82 6.44 -20.23
CA ALA A 172 -5.52 7.50 -19.49
C ALA A 172 -4.60 8.28 -18.54
N PHE A 173 -3.41 7.73 -18.23
CA PHE A 173 -2.47 8.26 -17.25
C PHE A 173 -1.16 8.79 -17.86
N GLY A 174 -0.95 8.64 -19.17
CA GLY A 174 0.27 9.09 -19.84
C GLY A 174 0.59 8.28 -21.09
N THR A 175 1.66 8.66 -21.78
CA THR A 175 2.08 7.94 -23.00
C THR A 175 2.49 6.49 -22.68
N THR A 176 1.86 5.53 -23.36
CA THR A 176 2.11 4.09 -23.14
C THR A 176 2.37 3.40 -24.47
N ALA A 177 3.58 2.86 -24.61
CA ALA A 177 3.95 1.99 -25.72
C ALA A 177 3.71 0.51 -25.37
N VAL A 178 3.45 -0.29 -26.41
CA VAL A 178 3.35 -1.75 -26.29
C VAL A 178 4.36 -2.36 -27.23
N VAL A 179 5.21 -3.24 -26.70
CA VAL A 179 6.16 -4.01 -27.48
C VAL A 179 5.75 -5.47 -27.38
N ARG A 180 5.25 -6.01 -28.48
CA ARG A 180 4.92 -7.43 -28.63
C ARG A 180 6.08 -8.13 -29.33
N GLN A 181 6.13 -9.46 -29.25
CA GLN A 181 7.11 -10.22 -30.01
C GLN A 181 6.97 -9.91 -31.50
N PRO A 182 8.03 -9.46 -32.19
CA PRO A 182 8.01 -9.37 -33.64
C PRO A 182 8.05 -10.80 -34.20
N GLY A 183 7.23 -11.12 -35.21
CA GLY A 183 6.96 -12.50 -35.69
C GLY A 183 8.21 -13.34 -36.03
N SER A 184 8.48 -13.59 -37.31
CA SER A 184 9.71 -14.30 -37.75
C SER A 184 10.96 -13.41 -37.73
N GLU A 185 10.91 -12.27 -37.03
CA GLU A 185 11.96 -11.26 -36.99
C GLU A 185 12.86 -11.46 -35.76
N ALA A 186 14.08 -10.91 -35.84
CA ALA A 186 15.02 -10.95 -34.73
C ALA A 186 14.45 -10.25 -33.48
N VAL A 187 14.78 -10.77 -32.30
CA VAL A 187 14.44 -10.17 -31.00
C VAL A 187 14.81 -8.67 -31.01
N PRO A 188 13.93 -7.76 -30.54
CA PRO A 188 14.21 -6.33 -30.56
C PRO A 188 15.55 -5.98 -29.91
N THR A 189 16.33 -5.10 -30.54
CA THR A 189 17.66 -4.71 -30.06
C THR A 189 17.57 -3.89 -28.77
N ALA A 190 18.64 -3.92 -27.96
CA ALA A 190 18.72 -3.12 -26.74
C ALA A 190 18.55 -1.60 -27.01
N GLU A 191 19.09 -1.12 -28.13
CA GLU A 191 18.95 0.29 -28.55
C GLU A 191 17.49 0.66 -28.86
N TYR A 192 16.75 -0.22 -29.54
CA TYR A 192 15.33 0.00 -29.81
C TYR A 192 14.50 0.07 -28.53
N LEU A 193 14.73 -0.87 -27.61
CA LEU A 193 14.01 -0.92 -26.32
C LEU A 193 14.29 0.34 -25.50
N THR A 194 15.57 0.74 -25.42
CA THR A 194 16.01 1.96 -24.74
C THR A 194 15.32 3.20 -25.34
N ARG A 195 15.22 3.28 -26.67
CA ARG A 195 14.56 4.40 -27.34
C ARG A 195 13.07 4.48 -27.01
N ILE A 196 12.34 3.35 -27.06
CA ILE A 196 10.92 3.33 -26.73
C ILE A 196 10.65 3.74 -25.28
N GLU A 197 11.48 3.29 -24.34
CA GLU A 197 11.38 3.67 -22.92
C GLU A 197 11.75 5.15 -22.67
N GLN A 198 12.47 5.80 -23.59
CA GLN A 198 12.73 7.24 -23.53
C GLN A 198 11.57 8.06 -24.09
N GLU A 199 10.93 7.58 -25.15
CA GLU A 199 9.83 8.27 -25.84
C GLU A 199 8.48 8.15 -25.12
N ASN A 200 8.34 7.19 -24.20
CA ASN A 200 7.08 6.91 -23.52
C ASN A 200 7.25 6.95 -22.00
N GLU A 201 6.21 7.42 -21.28
CA GLU A 201 6.18 7.36 -19.82
C GLU A 201 6.15 5.92 -19.32
N ARG A 202 5.46 5.04 -20.06
CA ARG A 202 5.27 3.62 -19.74
C ARG A 202 5.48 2.73 -20.97
N VAL A 203 5.98 1.53 -20.72
CA VAL A 203 6.17 0.50 -21.77
C VAL A 203 5.65 -0.84 -21.27
N VAL A 204 4.77 -1.46 -22.05
CA VAL A 204 4.25 -2.81 -21.78
C VAL A 204 4.91 -3.80 -22.74
N TYR A 205 5.68 -4.72 -22.17
CA TYR A 205 6.28 -5.85 -22.87
C TYR A 205 5.34 -7.05 -22.81
N VAL A 206 4.93 -7.60 -23.95
CA VAL A 206 4.01 -8.74 -23.98
C VAL A 206 4.75 -9.98 -24.44
N ALA A 207 4.82 -10.99 -23.57
CA ALA A 207 5.38 -12.29 -23.87
C ALA A 207 4.30 -13.37 -23.71
N ASP A 208 3.85 -13.95 -24.83
CA ASP A 208 2.98 -15.13 -24.78
C ASP A 208 3.85 -16.37 -24.51
N HIS A 209 3.52 -17.12 -23.47
CA HIS A 209 4.21 -18.35 -23.11
C HIS A 209 3.44 -19.62 -23.51
N GLY A 210 2.41 -19.48 -24.34
CA GLY A 210 1.62 -20.60 -24.88
C GLY A 210 2.32 -21.50 -25.91
N GLY A 211 3.60 -21.26 -26.26
CA GLY A 211 4.35 -22.03 -27.26
C GLY A 211 5.78 -22.38 -26.83
N GLN A 212 6.27 -23.52 -27.32
CA GLN A 212 7.62 -24.07 -27.04
C GLN A 212 8.70 -23.57 -28.03
N ASP A 213 8.57 -22.37 -28.57
CA ASP A 213 9.57 -21.82 -29.50
C ASP A 213 10.75 -21.18 -28.73
N GLN A 214 11.97 -21.47 -29.16
CA GLN A 214 13.19 -20.89 -28.61
C GLN A 214 13.19 -19.35 -28.74
N GLY A 215 12.59 -18.80 -29.80
CA GLY A 215 12.43 -17.35 -29.97
C GLY A 215 11.51 -16.72 -28.90
N GLN A 216 10.38 -17.37 -28.60
CA GLN A 216 9.44 -16.95 -27.56
C GLN A 216 10.10 -16.94 -26.17
N LEU A 217 10.90 -17.96 -25.86
CA LEU A 217 11.63 -18.05 -24.60
C LEU A 217 12.69 -16.94 -24.46
N LEU A 218 13.43 -16.66 -25.54
CA LEU A 218 14.42 -15.57 -25.55
C LEU A 218 13.77 -14.20 -25.38
N TRP A 219 12.63 -13.98 -26.03
CA TRP A 219 11.84 -12.76 -25.87
C TRP A 219 11.29 -12.62 -24.46
N ALA A 220 10.68 -13.67 -23.89
CA ALA A 220 10.19 -13.64 -22.51
C ALA A 220 11.31 -13.29 -21.52
N ARG A 221 12.50 -13.90 -21.65
CA ARG A 221 13.66 -13.55 -20.83
C ARG A 221 14.09 -12.09 -20.99
N GLN A 222 14.02 -11.55 -22.21
CA GLN A 222 14.31 -10.13 -22.46
C GLN A 222 13.26 -9.22 -21.79
N CYS A 223 11.97 -9.53 -21.91
CA CYS A 223 10.90 -8.79 -21.24
C CYS A 223 11.12 -8.72 -19.73
N LEU A 224 11.44 -9.86 -19.10
CA LEU A 224 11.68 -9.92 -17.67
C LEU A 224 12.90 -9.11 -17.24
N ARG A 225 13.97 -9.12 -18.03
CA ARG A 225 15.14 -8.28 -17.76
C ARG A 225 14.79 -6.80 -17.83
N GLN A 226 13.87 -6.39 -18.69
CA GLN A 226 13.53 -4.97 -18.88
C GLN A 226 12.41 -4.46 -17.96
N ALA A 227 11.59 -5.35 -17.42
CA ALA A 227 10.44 -4.97 -16.63
C ALA A 227 10.80 -4.58 -15.19
N ASP A 228 10.16 -3.52 -14.69
CA ASP A 228 10.13 -3.17 -13.27
C ASP A 228 9.18 -4.10 -12.48
N ILE A 229 8.20 -4.67 -13.18
CA ILE A 229 7.21 -5.60 -12.64
C ILE A 229 6.74 -6.59 -13.69
N VAL A 230 6.48 -7.81 -13.25
CA VAL A 230 5.87 -8.85 -14.08
C VAL A 230 4.41 -9.03 -13.68
N LEU A 231 3.50 -8.97 -14.65
CA LEU A 231 2.10 -9.33 -14.49
C LEU A 231 1.86 -10.70 -15.12
N VAL A 232 1.63 -11.69 -14.29
CA VAL A 232 1.28 -13.05 -14.71
C VAL A 232 -0.22 -13.13 -14.89
N LEU A 233 -0.67 -13.33 -16.13
CA LEU A 233 -2.08 -13.49 -16.45
C LEU A 233 -2.46 -14.97 -16.41
N ALA A 234 -3.43 -15.30 -15.56
CA ALA A 234 -3.98 -16.64 -15.42
C ALA A 234 -5.50 -16.62 -15.46
N SER A 235 -6.11 -17.74 -15.83
CA SER A 235 -7.56 -17.87 -15.98
C SER A 235 -8.09 -18.69 -14.80
N ALA A 236 -8.94 -18.08 -13.98
CA ALA A 236 -9.45 -18.74 -12.77
C ALA A 236 -10.47 -19.87 -13.07
N ASP A 237 -10.92 -19.99 -14.32
CA ASP A 237 -11.71 -21.14 -14.82
C ASP A 237 -10.83 -22.36 -15.16
N GLN A 238 -9.51 -22.27 -15.04
CA GLN A 238 -8.56 -23.37 -15.20
C GLN A 238 -8.00 -23.81 -13.84
N PRO A 239 -7.51 -25.06 -13.72
CA PRO A 239 -6.81 -25.49 -12.51
C PRO A 239 -5.60 -24.59 -12.19
N PRO A 240 -5.36 -24.26 -10.91
CA PRO A 240 -4.16 -23.56 -10.49
C PRO A 240 -2.90 -24.27 -10.99
N CYS A 241 -1.98 -23.50 -11.55
CA CYS A 241 -0.72 -24.02 -12.10
C CYS A 241 0.46 -23.13 -11.70
N ALA A 242 1.64 -23.73 -11.74
CA ALA A 242 2.89 -23.05 -11.41
C ALA A 242 3.15 -21.88 -12.37
N PRO A 243 3.81 -20.81 -11.90
CA PRO A 243 4.24 -19.75 -12.78
C PRO A 243 5.16 -20.29 -13.88
N PRO A 244 5.17 -19.67 -15.07
CA PRO A 244 6.13 -19.93 -16.13
C PRO A 244 7.57 -20.14 -15.64
N GLU A 245 8.27 -21.14 -16.17
CA GLU A 245 9.65 -21.48 -15.76
C GLU A 245 10.61 -20.28 -15.90
N VAL A 246 10.34 -19.42 -16.89
CA VAL A 246 11.09 -18.19 -17.13
C VAL A 246 11.11 -17.22 -15.93
N LEU A 247 10.16 -17.35 -15.00
CA LEU A 247 10.08 -16.56 -13.77
C LEU A 247 10.88 -17.17 -12.61
N LEU A 248 11.36 -18.40 -12.71
CA LEU A 248 12.14 -19.03 -11.64
C LEU A 248 13.43 -18.25 -11.40
N GLY A 249 13.66 -17.84 -10.15
CA GLY A 249 14.83 -17.07 -9.75
C GLY A 249 14.81 -15.60 -10.19
N THR A 250 13.70 -15.10 -10.73
CA THR A 250 13.57 -13.66 -11.02
C THR A 250 13.62 -12.85 -9.72
N SER A 251 14.32 -11.72 -9.77
CA SER A 251 14.35 -10.74 -8.66
C SER A 251 13.33 -9.62 -8.85
N VAL A 252 12.67 -9.58 -10.01
CA VAL A 252 11.64 -8.61 -10.36
C VAL A 252 10.34 -8.96 -9.62
N PRO A 253 9.65 -7.98 -9.00
CA PRO A 253 8.34 -8.20 -8.40
C PRO A 253 7.37 -8.86 -9.38
N VAL A 254 6.70 -9.92 -8.94
CA VAL A 254 5.69 -10.64 -9.74
C VAL A 254 4.32 -10.43 -9.15
N HIS A 255 3.37 -9.97 -9.95
CA HIS A 255 1.96 -9.85 -9.60
C HIS A 255 1.14 -10.84 -10.40
N LEU A 256 0.10 -11.40 -9.77
CA LEU A 256 -0.84 -12.31 -10.43
C LEU A 256 -2.10 -11.55 -10.84
N ALA A 257 -2.47 -11.57 -12.12
CA ALA A 257 -3.78 -11.15 -12.59
C ALA A 257 -4.64 -12.39 -12.86
N LEU A 258 -5.65 -12.62 -12.02
CA LEU A 258 -6.60 -13.71 -12.19
C LEU A 258 -7.83 -13.22 -12.96
N HIS A 259 -8.06 -13.82 -14.12
CA HIS A 259 -9.23 -13.56 -14.94
C HIS A 259 -10.37 -14.51 -14.58
N HIS A 260 -11.42 -13.99 -13.95
CA HIS A 260 -12.56 -14.73 -13.45
C HIS A 260 -13.72 -14.73 -14.47
N PRO A 261 -14.53 -15.81 -14.52
CA PRO A 261 -15.84 -15.77 -15.14
C PRO A 261 -16.68 -14.58 -14.61
N GLY A 262 -17.55 -14.03 -15.46
CA GLY A 262 -18.41 -12.92 -15.05
C GLY A 262 -19.52 -13.40 -14.11
N GLY A 263 -19.96 -12.53 -13.20
CA GLY A 263 -21.09 -12.81 -12.31
C GLY A 263 -20.79 -13.64 -11.06
N THR A 264 -19.57 -14.17 -10.91
CA THR A 264 -19.13 -14.84 -9.69
C THR A 264 -18.08 -14.01 -8.94
N PRO A 265 -18.21 -13.85 -7.61
CA PRO A 265 -17.12 -13.31 -6.79
C PRO A 265 -15.84 -14.14 -6.95
N PRO A 266 -14.65 -13.54 -6.83
CA PRO A 266 -13.40 -14.29 -6.83
C PRO A 266 -13.37 -15.32 -5.70
N GLN A 267 -12.85 -16.51 -5.99
CA GLN A 267 -12.69 -17.61 -5.03
C GLN A 267 -11.50 -18.49 -5.41
N GLY A 268 -10.94 -19.20 -4.43
CA GLY A 268 -9.89 -20.19 -4.68
C GLY A 268 -8.51 -19.58 -4.97
N THR A 269 -8.32 -18.31 -4.61
CA THR A 269 -7.09 -17.56 -4.93
C THR A 269 -5.88 -18.08 -4.16
N ALA A 270 -6.06 -18.58 -2.93
CA ALA A 270 -5.01 -19.22 -2.15
C ALA A 270 -4.25 -20.30 -2.94
N ALA A 271 -4.97 -21.15 -3.68
CA ALA A 271 -4.34 -22.23 -4.42
C ALA A 271 -3.37 -21.70 -5.48
N TRP A 272 -3.68 -20.58 -6.14
CA TRP A 272 -2.76 -19.92 -7.05
C TRP A 272 -1.57 -19.29 -6.33
N LEU A 273 -1.82 -18.61 -5.20
CA LEU A 273 -0.79 -17.94 -4.43
C LEU A 273 0.22 -18.90 -3.80
N THR A 274 -0.19 -20.13 -3.48
CA THR A 274 0.74 -21.16 -2.96
C THR A 274 1.71 -21.71 -4.01
N LEU A 275 1.39 -21.57 -5.30
CA LEU A 275 2.20 -22.13 -6.39
C LEU A 275 3.30 -21.20 -6.89
N GLY A 276 3.31 -19.93 -6.47
CA GLY A 276 4.30 -18.95 -6.92
C GLY A 276 4.58 -17.87 -5.89
N ALA A 277 5.78 -17.30 -5.93
CA ALA A 277 6.16 -16.18 -5.07
C ALA A 277 5.61 -14.86 -5.62
N TYR A 278 4.30 -14.65 -5.49
CA TYR A 278 3.64 -13.41 -5.91
C TYR A 278 3.73 -12.34 -4.83
N ARG A 279 4.08 -11.11 -5.21
CA ARG A 279 4.08 -9.94 -4.33
C ARG A 279 2.66 -9.45 -4.04
N SER A 280 1.77 -9.57 -5.02
CA SER A 280 0.36 -9.19 -4.93
C SER A 280 -0.44 -9.88 -6.03
N HIS A 281 -1.76 -9.82 -5.94
CA HIS A 281 -2.66 -10.28 -6.99
C HIS A 281 -3.75 -9.26 -7.28
N HIS A 282 -4.42 -9.45 -8.42
CA HIS A 282 -5.48 -8.61 -8.97
C HIS A 282 -6.58 -9.49 -9.55
N HIS A 283 -7.84 -9.19 -9.23
CA HIS A 283 -8.99 -9.89 -9.79
C HIS A 283 -9.55 -9.12 -10.99
N LEU A 284 -9.69 -9.80 -12.12
CA LEU A 284 -10.27 -9.26 -13.35
C LEU A 284 -11.52 -10.05 -13.70
N ARG A 285 -12.72 -9.53 -13.45
CA ARG A 285 -13.97 -10.24 -13.79
C ARG A 285 -14.42 -9.88 -15.21
N ARG A 286 -14.82 -10.89 -15.99
CA ARG A 286 -15.36 -10.68 -17.34
C ARG A 286 -16.55 -9.71 -17.31
N GLY A 287 -16.49 -8.69 -18.17
CA GLY A 287 -17.52 -7.65 -18.25
C GLY A 287 -17.36 -6.50 -17.25
N GLN A 288 -16.39 -6.57 -16.33
CA GLN A 288 -16.15 -5.55 -15.30
C GLN A 288 -14.92 -4.71 -15.64
N ALA A 289 -15.07 -3.73 -16.53
CA ALA A 289 -13.95 -2.87 -16.97
C ALA A 289 -13.27 -2.11 -15.81
N SER A 290 -13.99 -1.85 -14.72
CA SER A 290 -13.43 -1.17 -13.54
C SER A 290 -12.34 -1.99 -12.83
N ASP A 291 -12.32 -3.32 -12.96
CA ASP A 291 -11.29 -4.18 -12.37
C ASP A 291 -9.92 -3.96 -13.05
N VAL A 292 -9.91 -3.87 -14.39
CA VAL A 292 -8.68 -3.57 -15.16
C VAL A 292 -8.21 -2.14 -14.88
N GLY A 293 -9.13 -1.19 -14.79
CA GLY A 293 -8.83 0.20 -14.42
C GLY A 293 -8.22 0.32 -13.03
N ARG A 294 -8.75 -0.42 -12.04
CA ARG A 294 -8.21 -0.50 -10.67
C ARG A 294 -6.79 -1.05 -10.68
N MET A 295 -6.54 -2.17 -11.36
CA MET A 295 -5.20 -2.74 -11.50
C MET A 295 -4.22 -1.73 -12.10
N ALA A 296 -4.62 -1.02 -13.17
CA ALA A 296 -3.80 0.02 -13.79
C ALA A 296 -3.48 1.16 -12.81
N ARG A 297 -4.48 1.66 -12.06
CA ARG A 297 -4.29 2.69 -11.04
C ARG A 297 -3.34 2.23 -9.93
N ILE A 298 -3.53 1.04 -9.37
CA ILE A 298 -2.66 0.48 -8.32
C ILE A 298 -1.21 0.36 -8.80
N LEU A 299 -1.00 -0.23 -9.98
CA LEU A 299 0.36 -0.43 -10.51
C LEU A 299 1.06 0.89 -10.87
N CYS A 300 0.30 1.94 -11.16
CA CYS A 300 0.83 3.27 -11.47
C CYS A 300 0.91 4.20 -10.26
N GLY A 301 0.65 3.72 -9.03
CA GLY A 301 0.62 4.59 -7.85
C GLY A 301 -0.55 5.59 -7.85
N ARG A 302 -1.55 5.43 -8.72
CA ARG A 302 -2.70 6.34 -8.89
C ARG A 302 -4.00 5.80 -8.28
N ALA A 303 -3.90 4.86 -7.34
CA ALA A 303 -5.07 4.30 -6.68
C ALA A 303 -5.79 5.35 -5.83
N THR A 304 -7.12 5.22 -5.74
CA THR A 304 -7.90 5.86 -4.69
C THR A 304 -7.92 4.94 -3.46
N GLY A 305 -7.19 5.29 -2.41
CA GLY A 305 -7.14 4.51 -1.17
C GLY A 305 -8.19 4.97 -0.16
N LEU A 306 -8.77 4.04 0.59
CA LEU A 306 -9.66 4.35 1.71
C LEU A 306 -9.15 3.73 3.02
N ALA A 307 -8.77 4.58 3.98
CA ALA A 307 -8.38 4.19 5.33
C ALA A 307 -9.54 4.37 6.31
N LEU A 308 -9.84 3.32 7.10
CA LEU A 308 -10.96 3.29 8.04
C LEU A 308 -10.47 3.07 9.46
N SER A 309 -10.76 4.01 10.35
CA SER A 309 -10.37 3.89 11.74
C SER A 309 -11.14 2.83 12.52
N GLY A 310 -10.55 2.36 13.63
CA GLY A 310 -11.29 1.68 14.69
C GLY A 310 -12.21 2.65 15.45
N GLY A 311 -13.24 2.10 16.12
CA GLY A 311 -14.17 2.90 16.92
C GLY A 311 -15.41 2.18 17.47
N GLY A 312 -15.43 0.84 17.50
CA GLY A 312 -16.56 0.07 18.02
C GLY A 312 -17.85 0.33 17.23
N SER A 313 -18.97 0.58 17.93
CA SER A 313 -20.27 0.84 17.28
C SER A 313 -20.30 2.09 16.41
N ARG A 314 -19.39 3.05 16.62
CA ARG A 314 -19.32 4.29 15.83
C ARG A 314 -18.99 4.06 14.36
N THR A 315 -18.39 2.91 14.03
CA THR A 315 -18.07 2.53 12.65
C THR A 315 -19.30 2.28 11.79
N THR A 316 -20.51 2.18 12.38
CA THR A 316 -21.77 2.17 11.62
C THR A 316 -21.91 3.39 10.70
N ALA A 317 -21.32 4.53 11.08
CA ALA A 317 -21.33 5.72 10.24
C ALA A 317 -20.63 5.52 8.87
N TYR A 318 -19.71 4.54 8.75
CA TYR A 318 -19.05 4.24 7.48
C TYR A 318 -20.00 3.73 6.40
N ILE A 319 -21.13 3.12 6.76
CA ILE A 319 -22.16 2.72 5.78
C ILE A 319 -22.66 3.96 5.01
N GLY A 320 -22.85 5.08 5.72
CA GLY A 320 -23.21 6.37 5.12
C GLY A 320 -22.09 6.96 4.26
N VAL A 321 -20.84 6.85 4.73
CA VAL A 321 -19.66 7.28 3.95
C VAL A 321 -19.58 6.51 2.63
N PHE A 322 -19.73 5.18 2.66
CA PHE A 322 -19.68 4.34 1.46
C PHE A 322 -20.79 4.69 0.47
N LYS A 323 -22.01 4.90 0.98
CA LYS A 323 -23.14 5.35 0.16
C LYS A 323 -22.84 6.68 -0.53
N ALA A 324 -22.31 7.67 0.20
CA ALA A 324 -21.96 8.97 -0.36
C ALA A 324 -20.86 8.87 -1.42
N LEU A 325 -19.79 8.09 -1.16
CA LEU A 325 -18.72 7.86 -2.13
C LEU A 325 -19.25 7.22 -3.41
N GLN A 326 -20.10 6.19 -3.29
CA GLN A 326 -20.70 5.50 -4.43
C GLN A 326 -21.60 6.43 -5.27
N GLU A 327 -22.43 7.25 -4.65
CA GLU A 327 -23.30 8.22 -5.34
C GLU A 327 -22.51 9.31 -6.07
N HIS A 328 -21.29 9.62 -5.62
CA HIS A 328 -20.38 10.57 -6.27
C HIS A 328 -19.40 9.89 -7.25
N GLY A 329 -19.59 8.60 -7.56
CA GLY A 329 -18.73 7.87 -8.48
C GLY A 329 -17.33 7.55 -7.95
N VAL A 330 -17.07 7.77 -6.67
CA VAL A 330 -15.79 7.49 -6.02
C VAL A 330 -15.78 6.03 -5.56
N GLN A 331 -14.99 5.20 -6.25
CA GLN A 331 -14.78 3.80 -5.87
C GLN A 331 -13.35 3.62 -5.35
N PRO A 332 -13.16 3.24 -4.07
CA PRO A 332 -11.84 2.92 -3.55
C PRO A 332 -11.23 1.77 -4.35
N ASP A 333 -9.98 1.93 -4.75
CA ASP A 333 -9.15 0.94 -5.42
C ASP A 333 -8.56 -0.07 -4.44
N ILE A 334 -8.29 0.37 -3.21
CA ILE A 334 -7.71 -0.38 -2.10
C ILE A 334 -8.27 0.14 -0.77
N VAL A 335 -8.50 -0.75 0.20
CA VAL A 335 -9.07 -0.42 1.50
C VAL A 335 -8.16 -0.91 2.62
N SER A 336 -7.88 -0.06 3.59
CA SER A 336 -7.22 -0.43 4.84
C SER A 336 -8.16 -0.12 6.01
N GLY A 337 -8.13 -0.98 7.04
CA GLY A 337 -9.00 -0.77 8.19
C GLY A 337 -8.52 -1.45 9.44
N THR A 338 -8.92 -0.89 10.58
CA THR A 338 -8.58 -1.40 11.91
C THR A 338 -9.85 -1.70 12.70
N SER A 339 -9.93 -2.87 13.35
CA SER A 339 -11.04 -3.26 14.22
C SER A 339 -12.39 -3.17 13.49
N GLY A 340 -13.36 -2.42 14.03
CA GLY A 340 -14.63 -2.15 13.33
C GLY A 340 -14.46 -1.53 11.93
N GLY A 341 -13.39 -0.77 11.67
CA GLY A 341 -13.05 -0.27 10.34
C GLY A 341 -12.65 -1.39 9.38
N ALA A 342 -11.90 -2.40 9.86
CA ALA A 342 -11.61 -3.61 9.07
C ALA A 342 -12.88 -4.42 8.78
N MET A 343 -13.80 -4.49 9.73
CA MET A 343 -15.08 -5.21 9.58
C MET A 343 -15.97 -4.60 8.50
N LEU A 344 -16.17 -3.28 8.51
CA LEU A 344 -16.96 -2.58 7.48
C LEU A 344 -16.17 -2.48 6.16
N GLY A 345 -14.84 -2.30 6.23
CA GLY A 345 -13.95 -2.34 5.08
C GLY A 345 -14.01 -3.68 4.34
N ALA A 346 -14.13 -4.80 5.06
CA ALA A 346 -14.34 -6.12 4.46
C ALA A 346 -15.67 -6.22 3.72
N MET A 347 -16.75 -5.66 4.27
CA MET A 347 -18.05 -5.63 3.59
C MET A 347 -18.00 -4.79 2.31
N LEU A 348 -17.30 -3.65 2.35
CA LEU A 348 -17.05 -2.80 1.18
C LEU A 348 -16.19 -3.52 0.14
N ALA A 349 -15.15 -4.23 0.59
CA ALA A 349 -14.23 -4.96 -0.27
C ALA A 349 -14.92 -6.11 -1.02
N LEU A 350 -15.90 -6.74 -0.37
CA LEU A 350 -16.84 -7.71 -0.94
C LEU A 350 -17.94 -7.07 -1.81
N GLN A 351 -17.96 -5.75 -1.92
CA GLN A 351 -18.95 -4.97 -2.68
C GLN A 351 -20.39 -5.22 -2.23
N MET A 352 -20.61 -5.41 -0.92
CA MET A 352 -21.95 -5.50 -0.34
C MET A 352 -22.67 -4.16 -0.45
N ASP A 353 -23.98 -4.19 -0.65
CA ASP A 353 -24.78 -2.97 -0.65
C ASP A 353 -24.98 -2.43 0.79
N PRO A 354 -25.21 -1.11 0.94
CA PRO A 354 -25.37 -0.49 2.26
C PRO A 354 -26.50 -1.07 3.13
N GLN A 355 -27.57 -1.61 2.55
CA GLN A 355 -28.68 -2.17 3.30
C GLN A 355 -28.27 -3.50 3.94
N THR A 356 -27.63 -4.38 3.15
CA THR A 356 -27.06 -5.65 3.65
C THR A 356 -26.03 -5.41 4.76
N MET A 357 -25.15 -4.40 4.59
CA MET A 357 -24.20 -4.01 5.64
C MET A 357 -24.92 -3.64 6.95
N LEU A 358 -25.97 -2.80 6.86
CA LEU A 358 -26.72 -2.36 8.03
C LEU A 358 -27.45 -3.52 8.73
N GLU A 359 -27.98 -4.47 7.97
CA GLU A 359 -28.60 -5.69 8.52
C GLU A 359 -27.59 -6.56 9.29
N HIS A 360 -26.38 -6.73 8.76
CA HIS A 360 -25.30 -7.42 9.47
C HIS A 360 -24.94 -6.71 10.78
N ILE A 361 -24.83 -5.37 10.77
CA ILE A 361 -24.57 -4.60 11.99
C ILE A 361 -25.73 -4.70 13.00
N ARG A 362 -26.99 -4.65 12.54
CA ARG A 362 -28.17 -4.87 13.40
C ARG A 362 -28.16 -6.27 14.02
N ARG A 363 -27.75 -7.29 13.26
CA ARG A 363 -27.61 -8.67 13.76
C ARG A 363 -26.48 -8.79 14.78
N MET A 364 -25.37 -8.08 14.57
CA MET A 364 -24.27 -7.98 15.55
C MET A 364 -24.74 -7.33 16.86
N GLY A 365 -25.47 -6.23 16.79
CA GLY A 365 -26.00 -5.52 17.97
C GLY A 365 -27.02 -6.33 18.79
N ARG A 366 -27.74 -7.27 18.16
CA ARG A 366 -28.71 -8.16 18.82
C ARG A 366 -28.10 -9.49 19.29
N ALA A 367 -26.81 -9.71 19.07
CA ALA A 367 -26.17 -10.98 19.35
C ALA A 367 -26.03 -11.24 20.86
N PRO A 368 -26.24 -12.49 21.32
CA PRO A 368 -26.22 -12.83 22.73
C PRO A 368 -24.78 -13.02 23.25
N PHE A 369 -23.96 -11.96 23.25
CA PHE A 369 -22.57 -12.00 23.71
C PHE A 369 -22.41 -12.45 25.17
N TYR A 370 -23.44 -12.30 25.99
CA TYR A 370 -23.45 -12.81 27.37
C TYR A 370 -23.28 -14.32 27.46
N LEU A 371 -23.66 -15.07 26.42
CA LEU A 371 -23.44 -16.53 26.33
C LEU A 371 -21.96 -16.91 26.13
N ASP A 372 -21.13 -15.92 25.82
CA ASP A 372 -19.70 -16.08 25.59
C ASP A 372 -18.84 -15.61 26.75
N LEU A 373 -19.45 -15.13 27.84
CA LEU A 373 -18.71 -14.72 29.02
C LEU A 373 -18.02 -15.93 29.66
N GLY A 374 -16.72 -15.77 29.94
CA GLY A 374 -15.90 -16.77 30.60
C GLY A 374 -15.02 -16.17 31.71
N PRO A 375 -14.31 -16.99 32.47
CA PRO A 375 -13.32 -16.51 33.43
C PRO A 375 -12.26 -15.66 32.70
N PRO A 376 -11.92 -14.44 33.18
CA PRO A 376 -11.05 -13.50 32.49
C PRO A 376 -9.56 -13.86 32.62
N ILE A 377 -9.21 -15.12 32.35
CA ILE A 377 -7.81 -15.62 32.33
C ILE A 377 -7.12 -15.17 31.04
N VAL A 378 -7.82 -15.28 29.91
CA VAL A 378 -7.34 -14.87 28.58
C VAL A 378 -8.11 -13.65 28.07
N SER A 379 -9.44 -13.67 28.20
CA SER A 379 -10.34 -12.59 27.77
C SER A 379 -11.72 -12.73 28.43
N MET A 380 -12.51 -11.66 28.46
CA MET A 380 -13.87 -11.67 29.01
C MET A 380 -14.86 -12.46 28.14
N LEU A 381 -14.74 -12.36 26.82
CA LEU A 381 -15.57 -13.08 25.86
C LEU A 381 -14.77 -14.20 25.20
N GLY A 382 -15.37 -15.38 25.04
CA GLY A 382 -14.74 -16.53 24.37
C GLY A 382 -14.65 -16.43 22.84
N GLY A 383 -15.23 -15.39 22.23
CA GLY A 383 -15.15 -15.12 20.78
C GLY A 383 -16.00 -16.04 19.88
N ARG A 384 -16.71 -17.04 20.41
CA ARG A 384 -17.50 -18.01 19.62
C ARG A 384 -18.67 -17.34 18.90
N VAL A 385 -19.38 -16.44 19.57
CA VAL A 385 -20.49 -15.65 19.02
C VAL A 385 -19.98 -14.73 17.92
N MET A 386 -18.88 -14.00 18.18
CA MET A 386 -18.23 -13.15 17.18
C MET A 386 -17.83 -13.95 15.94
N ASN A 387 -17.12 -15.07 16.12
CA ASN A 387 -16.67 -15.91 15.02
C ASN A 387 -17.84 -16.45 14.18
N ARG A 388 -18.94 -16.86 14.82
CA ARG A 388 -20.13 -17.35 14.11
C ARG A 388 -20.77 -16.25 13.27
N LEU A 389 -20.85 -15.03 13.79
CA LEU A 389 -21.42 -13.89 13.06
C LEU A 389 -20.56 -13.48 11.88
N LEU A 390 -19.24 -13.30 12.09
CA LEU A 390 -18.32 -12.93 11.01
C LEU A 390 -18.28 -14.00 9.91
N ARG A 391 -18.30 -15.30 10.27
CA ARG A 391 -18.47 -16.39 9.29
C ARG A 391 -19.78 -16.27 8.51
N SER A 392 -20.87 -15.87 9.17
CA SER A 392 -22.16 -15.70 8.49
C SER A 392 -22.21 -14.45 7.59
N PHE A 393 -21.36 -13.46 7.82
CA PHE A 393 -21.29 -12.24 7.00
C PHE A 393 -20.41 -12.46 5.77
N TYR A 394 -19.27 -13.15 5.93
CA TYR A 394 -18.26 -13.27 4.88
C TYR A 394 -18.21 -14.64 4.21
N GLY A 395 -18.93 -15.64 4.75
CA GLY A 395 -18.89 -17.02 4.26
C GLY A 395 -17.49 -17.63 4.36
N ASP A 396 -17.15 -18.45 3.36
CA ASP A 396 -15.85 -19.11 3.24
C ASP A 396 -14.81 -18.28 2.47
N CYS A 397 -15.06 -16.97 2.31
CA CYS A 397 -14.17 -16.07 1.57
C CYS A 397 -12.81 -15.92 2.25
N GLY A 398 -11.73 -16.03 1.47
CA GLY A 398 -10.39 -15.63 1.89
C GLY A 398 -10.18 -14.11 1.82
N VAL A 399 -9.20 -13.57 2.56
CA VAL A 399 -8.78 -12.16 2.40
C VAL A 399 -8.34 -11.89 0.97
N GLU A 400 -7.60 -12.85 0.40
CA GLU A 400 -7.12 -12.90 -0.96
C GLU A 400 -8.22 -13.06 -2.02
N ASP A 401 -9.46 -13.34 -1.64
CA ASP A 401 -10.58 -13.47 -2.58
C ASP A 401 -11.41 -12.18 -2.71
N THR A 402 -11.05 -11.13 -1.96
CA THR A 402 -11.78 -9.86 -1.97
C THR A 402 -11.67 -9.15 -3.33
N PRO A 403 -12.80 -8.78 -3.99
CA PRO A 403 -12.76 -8.06 -5.27
C PRO A 403 -11.97 -6.74 -5.23
N VAL A 404 -12.06 -6.02 -4.10
CA VAL A 404 -11.23 -4.85 -3.81
C VAL A 404 -10.20 -5.25 -2.77
N PRO A 405 -8.88 -5.05 -3.01
CA PRO A 405 -7.85 -5.37 -2.03
C PRO A 405 -8.14 -4.77 -0.64
N LEU A 406 -8.14 -5.63 0.38
CA LEU A 406 -8.35 -5.28 1.77
C LEU A 406 -7.08 -5.51 2.60
N MET A 407 -6.73 -4.53 3.44
CA MET A 407 -5.66 -4.62 4.42
C MET A 407 -6.23 -4.52 5.84
N PRO A 408 -6.62 -5.65 6.47
CA PRO A 408 -7.07 -5.66 7.85
C PRO A 408 -5.86 -5.54 8.79
N VAL A 409 -5.76 -4.42 9.51
CA VAL A 409 -4.59 -4.13 10.36
C VAL A 409 -4.73 -4.78 11.72
N CYS A 410 -3.72 -5.56 12.10
CA CYS A 410 -3.59 -6.23 13.39
C CYS A 410 -2.29 -5.80 14.08
N ALA A 411 -2.23 -5.95 15.40
CA ALA A 411 -0.98 -5.83 16.14
C ALA A 411 -0.41 -7.23 16.42
N SER A 412 0.86 -7.43 16.07
CA SER A 412 1.61 -8.64 16.39
C SER A 412 2.22 -8.53 17.79
N LEU A 413 1.89 -9.49 18.67
CA LEU A 413 2.51 -9.58 20.00
C LEU A 413 3.92 -10.19 19.97
N ARG A 414 4.26 -10.97 18.92
CA ARG A 414 5.61 -11.56 18.80
C ARG A 414 6.60 -10.58 18.18
N ASN A 415 6.21 -9.93 17.08
CA ASN A 415 7.07 -9.06 16.29
C ASN A 415 6.96 -7.58 16.71
N SER A 416 6.08 -7.24 17.66
CA SER A 416 5.90 -5.90 18.23
C SER A 416 5.66 -4.82 17.17
N GLY A 417 4.71 -5.07 16.25
CA GLY A 417 4.43 -4.17 15.14
C GLY A 417 3.13 -4.47 14.41
N VAL A 418 2.92 -3.75 13.30
CA VAL A 418 1.79 -3.94 12.39
C VAL A 418 1.92 -5.30 11.68
N PHE A 419 0.82 -6.06 11.66
CA PHE A 419 0.67 -7.27 10.87
C PHE A 419 -0.60 -7.16 10.03
N VAL A 420 -0.49 -7.48 8.73
CA VAL A 420 -1.62 -7.46 7.79
C VAL A 420 -1.79 -8.86 7.21
N PRO A 421 -2.82 -9.61 7.62
CA PRO A 421 -3.16 -10.88 7.00
C PRO A 421 -3.39 -10.72 5.50
N ALA A 422 -2.58 -11.41 4.69
CA ALA A 422 -2.68 -11.36 3.22
C ALA A 422 -3.43 -12.55 2.61
N GLN A 423 -3.45 -13.69 3.32
CA GLN A 423 -4.11 -14.93 2.87
C GLN A 423 -4.78 -15.65 4.04
N GLY A 424 -5.92 -16.29 3.81
CA GLY A 424 -6.66 -17.07 4.79
C GLY A 424 -8.05 -16.52 5.06
N ALA A 425 -8.82 -17.17 5.93
CA ALA A 425 -10.24 -16.86 6.11
C ALA A 425 -10.48 -15.41 6.55
N LEU A 426 -11.27 -14.67 5.77
CA LEU A 426 -11.54 -13.24 5.96
C LEU A 426 -12.16 -12.95 7.33
N TRP A 427 -13.11 -13.79 7.78
CA TRP A 427 -13.73 -13.64 9.11
C TRP A 427 -12.71 -13.71 10.24
N ARG A 428 -11.64 -14.51 10.09
CA ARG A 428 -10.60 -14.67 11.10
C ARG A 428 -9.67 -13.48 11.11
N ALA A 429 -9.33 -12.93 9.94
CA ALA A 429 -8.51 -11.72 9.82
C ALA A 429 -9.21 -10.51 10.45
N VAL A 430 -10.51 -10.33 10.15
CA VAL A 430 -11.33 -9.28 10.77
C VAL A 430 -11.45 -9.48 12.28
N GLN A 431 -11.62 -10.72 12.75
CA GLN A 431 -11.65 -10.99 14.19
C GLN A 431 -10.32 -10.69 14.87
N ALA A 432 -9.18 -11.01 14.25
CA ALA A 432 -7.85 -10.67 14.75
C ALA A 432 -7.67 -9.15 14.86
N SER A 433 -8.06 -8.42 13.81
CA SER A 433 -8.02 -6.95 13.78
C SER A 433 -8.93 -6.30 14.84
N SER A 434 -9.95 -7.03 15.32
CA SER A 434 -10.92 -6.57 16.33
C SER A 434 -10.68 -7.20 17.73
N ALA A 435 -9.59 -7.94 17.92
CA ALA A 435 -9.33 -8.69 19.15
C ALA A 435 -8.74 -7.78 20.24
N VAL A 436 -9.58 -6.89 20.79
CA VAL A 436 -9.18 -5.95 21.85
C VAL A 436 -8.67 -6.73 23.07
N PRO A 437 -7.41 -6.50 23.53
CA PRO A 437 -6.86 -7.21 24.67
C PRO A 437 -7.76 -7.14 25.91
N GLY A 438 -7.96 -8.30 26.54
CA GLY A 438 -8.84 -8.46 27.70
C GLY A 438 -10.33 -8.59 27.35
N VAL A 439 -10.79 -8.12 26.19
CA VAL A 439 -12.20 -8.24 25.77
C VAL A 439 -12.42 -9.49 24.93
N LEU A 440 -11.63 -9.67 23.87
CA LEU A 440 -11.69 -10.80 22.95
C LEU A 440 -10.36 -11.58 22.98
N PRO A 441 -10.37 -12.88 22.67
CA PRO A 441 -9.17 -13.69 22.72
C PRO A 441 -8.25 -13.30 21.55
N PRO A 442 -6.92 -13.30 21.77
CA PRO A 442 -5.97 -13.09 20.69
C PRO A 442 -6.05 -14.24 19.66
N VAL A 443 -5.64 -13.96 18.43
CA VAL A 443 -5.75 -14.90 17.32
C VAL A 443 -4.38 -15.40 16.93
N ALA A 444 -4.13 -16.69 17.08
CA ALA A 444 -2.92 -17.29 16.54
C ALA A 444 -2.95 -17.19 15.00
N TRP A 445 -1.88 -16.75 14.36
CA TRP A 445 -1.77 -16.62 12.91
C TRP A 445 -0.34 -16.88 12.47
N ASP A 446 -0.10 -17.94 11.69
CA ASP A 446 1.23 -18.30 11.16
C ASP A 446 2.38 -18.27 12.20
N GLY A 447 2.12 -18.79 13.41
CA GLY A 447 3.10 -18.83 14.51
C GLY A 447 3.21 -17.53 15.33
N ASP A 448 2.48 -16.49 14.93
CA ASP A 448 2.30 -15.24 15.66
C ASP A 448 1.00 -15.26 16.48
N LEU A 449 0.85 -14.26 17.35
CA LEU A 449 -0.34 -14.01 18.17
C LEU A 449 -0.81 -12.57 17.93
N LEU A 450 -1.95 -12.43 17.28
CA LEU A 450 -2.50 -11.17 16.81
C LEU A 450 -3.57 -10.63 17.77
N VAL A 451 -3.55 -9.31 17.96
CA VAL A 451 -4.58 -8.54 18.70
C VAL A 451 -5.03 -7.33 17.88
N ASP A 452 -5.98 -6.56 18.43
CA ASP A 452 -6.54 -5.38 17.78
C ASP A 452 -5.46 -4.42 17.28
N GLY A 453 -5.58 -4.03 16.00
CA GLY A 453 -4.61 -3.15 15.34
C GLY A 453 -4.59 -1.73 15.90
N GLY A 454 -5.61 -1.31 16.64
CA GLY A 454 -5.73 0.05 17.19
C GLY A 454 -4.61 0.43 18.14
N ILE A 455 -3.93 -0.58 18.71
CA ILE A 455 -2.75 -0.42 19.58
C ILE A 455 -1.55 0.13 18.79
N VAL A 456 -1.38 -0.31 17.54
CA VAL A 456 -0.23 0.05 16.69
C VAL A 456 -0.58 1.08 15.64
N ASP A 457 -1.74 0.97 14.99
CA ASP A 457 -2.18 1.89 13.93
C ASP A 457 -3.72 1.86 13.81
N ASN A 458 -4.38 2.82 14.47
CA ASN A 458 -5.83 2.90 14.49
C ASN A 458 -6.42 3.52 13.21
N LEU A 459 -5.64 4.27 12.42
CA LEU A 459 -6.08 4.84 11.14
C LEU A 459 -4.99 4.55 10.07
N PRO A 460 -5.06 3.39 9.40
CA PRO A 460 -3.93 2.81 8.68
C PRO A 460 -3.70 3.39 7.27
N VAL A 461 -3.42 4.69 7.21
CA VAL A 461 -3.12 5.42 5.96
C VAL A 461 -1.78 5.00 5.35
N GLY A 462 -0.76 4.76 6.19
CA GLY A 462 0.60 4.50 5.72
C GLY A 462 0.70 3.31 4.76
N MET A 463 -0.16 2.31 4.94
CA MET A 463 -0.22 1.12 4.09
C MET A 463 -0.72 1.40 2.67
N LEU A 464 -1.46 2.49 2.48
CA LEU A 464 -2.03 2.88 1.18
C LEU A 464 -1.05 3.70 0.34
N VAL A 465 -0.11 4.39 0.98
CA VAL A 465 0.83 5.32 0.33
C VAL A 465 1.54 4.71 -0.89
N PRO A 466 2.03 3.45 -0.88
CA PRO A 466 2.68 2.89 -2.06
C PRO A 466 1.78 2.77 -3.29
N ALA A 467 0.49 2.45 -3.11
CA ALA A 467 -0.48 2.35 -4.20
C ALA A 467 -1.07 3.71 -4.61
N CYS A 468 -0.95 4.71 -3.75
CA CYS A 468 -1.56 6.03 -3.87
C CYS A 468 -0.52 7.16 -3.97
N SER A 469 0.72 6.87 -4.36
CA SER A 469 1.83 7.85 -4.39
C SER A 469 1.58 9.05 -5.31
N GLU A 470 0.88 8.84 -6.42
CA GLU A 470 0.32 9.85 -7.33
C GLU A 470 -1.23 9.82 -7.34
N GLY A 471 -1.81 9.13 -6.37
CA GLY A 471 -3.23 8.83 -6.29
C GLY A 471 -3.95 9.76 -5.34
N PHE A 472 -4.98 9.23 -4.68
CA PHE A 472 -5.78 9.98 -3.74
C PHE A 472 -6.07 9.14 -2.51
N ILE A 473 -5.83 9.67 -1.32
CA ILE A 473 -6.06 8.99 -0.05
C ILE A 473 -7.24 9.63 0.67
N ILE A 474 -8.28 8.84 0.90
CA ILE A 474 -9.43 9.19 1.73
C ILE A 474 -9.25 8.52 3.09
N ALA A 475 -9.33 9.28 4.17
CA ALA A 475 -9.35 8.74 5.52
C ALA A 475 -10.71 9.04 6.17
N ALA A 476 -11.39 8.02 6.69
CA ALA A 476 -12.61 8.17 7.46
C ALA A 476 -12.36 7.79 8.92
N ASP A 477 -12.43 8.77 9.81
CA ASP A 477 -12.05 8.62 11.21
C ASP A 477 -13.25 8.83 12.13
N VAL A 478 -13.60 7.79 12.87
CA VAL A 478 -14.66 7.81 13.91
C VAL A 478 -14.07 7.77 15.32
N SER A 479 -12.75 7.86 15.48
CA SER A 479 -12.12 7.98 16.78
C SER A 479 -12.61 9.24 17.50
N ALA A 480 -12.80 9.17 18.81
CA ALA A 480 -13.00 10.38 19.63
C ALA A 480 -11.66 10.75 20.23
N ALA A 481 -11.38 12.05 20.32
CA ALA A 481 -10.39 12.53 21.27
C ALA A 481 -10.75 12.00 22.66
N PRO A 482 -9.79 11.44 23.43
CA PRO A 482 -10.05 11.03 24.80
C PRO A 482 -10.60 12.24 25.58
N GLN A 483 -11.83 12.11 26.09
CA GLN A 483 -12.40 13.14 26.96
C GLN A 483 -11.93 12.86 28.38
N PHE A 484 -10.85 13.52 28.79
CA PHE A 484 -10.44 13.49 30.19
C PHE A 484 -11.37 14.39 31.03
N PRO A 485 -11.72 14.00 32.26
CA PRO A 485 -12.47 14.86 33.15
C PRO A 485 -11.68 16.17 33.38
N PRO A 486 -12.38 17.32 33.50
CA PRO A 486 -11.75 18.64 33.52
C PRO A 486 -10.89 18.94 34.77
N SER A 487 -10.85 18.06 35.79
CA SER A 487 -10.06 18.28 37.02
C SER A 487 -9.27 17.04 37.48
N PRO A 488 -7.97 17.19 37.85
CA PRO A 488 -7.16 16.16 38.49
C PRO A 488 -7.71 15.64 39.84
N ASP A 489 -8.48 16.46 40.55
CA ASP A 489 -8.99 16.13 41.89
C ASP A 489 -10.11 15.07 41.88
N ASP A 490 -10.71 14.79 40.70
CA ASP A 490 -11.82 13.84 40.55
C ASP A 490 -11.38 12.36 40.52
N LEU A 491 -10.10 12.06 40.25
CA LEU A 491 -9.60 10.68 40.15
C LEU A 491 -9.36 10.05 41.53
N HIS A 492 -8.88 10.84 42.50
CA HIS A 492 -8.55 10.37 43.84
C HIS A 492 -9.78 10.24 44.77
N ALA A 493 -10.95 10.71 44.35
CA ALA A 493 -12.18 10.77 45.16
C ALA A 493 -13.24 9.71 44.79
N THR A 494 -12.86 8.56 44.25
CA THR A 494 -13.81 7.53 43.79
C THR A 494 -13.75 6.24 44.61
N GLY A 495 -14.33 6.27 45.81
CA GLY A 495 -14.85 5.02 46.38
C GLY A 495 -15.89 4.42 45.44
N GLY A 496 -15.98 3.08 45.32
CA GLY A 496 -16.87 2.40 44.36
C GLY A 496 -18.34 2.87 44.41
N TRP A 497 -18.81 3.33 45.58
CA TRP A 497 -20.14 3.90 45.78
C TRP A 497 -20.32 5.32 45.23
N ILE A 498 -19.26 6.14 45.21
CA ILE A 498 -19.27 7.48 44.61
C ILE A 498 -19.34 7.37 43.08
N ALA A 499 -18.63 6.42 42.49
CA ALA A 499 -18.73 6.12 41.06
C ALA A 499 -20.13 5.62 40.67
N LEU A 500 -20.74 4.79 41.52
CA LEU A 500 -22.12 4.30 41.32
C LEU A 500 -23.17 5.41 41.51
N TRP A 501 -23.01 6.30 42.49
CA TRP A 501 -23.89 7.46 42.69
C TRP A 501 -23.76 8.47 41.54
N ARG A 502 -22.52 8.75 41.10
CA ARG A 502 -22.27 9.59 39.92
C ARG A 502 -22.92 9.02 38.66
N ARG A 503 -23.09 7.68 38.55
CA ARG A 503 -23.80 7.01 37.45
C ARG A 503 -25.25 7.46 37.28
N TRP A 504 -25.91 7.92 38.34
CA TRP A 504 -27.30 8.39 38.34
C TRP A 504 -27.45 9.92 38.45
N SER A 505 -26.38 10.64 38.79
CA SER A 505 -26.41 12.09 39.06
C SER A 505 -26.23 13.02 37.83
N GLY A 506 -25.89 12.48 36.66
CA GLY A 506 -25.59 13.28 35.45
C GLY A 506 -24.22 13.99 35.47
N ALA A 507 -23.42 13.84 36.53
CA ALA A 507 -22.06 14.37 36.61
C ALA A 507 -21.10 13.71 35.58
N PRO A 508 -20.04 14.40 35.13
CA PRO A 508 -19.03 13.83 34.24
C PRO A 508 -18.43 12.55 34.85
N ARG A 509 -18.41 11.47 34.07
CA ARG A 509 -17.86 10.19 34.55
C ARG A 509 -16.33 10.23 34.52
N PRO A 510 -15.66 9.83 35.61
CA PRO A 510 -14.23 9.54 35.53
C PRO A 510 -14.01 8.32 34.62
N PRO A 511 -12.89 8.24 33.90
CA PRO A 511 -12.61 7.14 32.98
C PRO A 511 -12.52 5.83 33.76
N GLY A 512 -13.17 4.78 33.27
CA GLY A 512 -13.11 3.46 33.86
C GLY A 512 -11.75 2.79 33.63
N LEU A 513 -11.48 1.68 34.33
CA LEU A 513 -10.26 0.90 34.15
C LEU A 513 -10.02 0.52 32.67
N MET A 514 -11.08 0.09 31.97
CA MET A 514 -10.98 -0.27 30.55
C MET A 514 -10.67 0.94 29.66
N ASP A 515 -11.28 2.09 29.93
CA ASP A 515 -11.01 3.32 29.16
C ASP A 515 -9.55 3.75 29.33
N ILE A 516 -9.03 3.66 30.56
CA ILE A 516 -7.62 3.98 30.88
C ILE A 516 -6.68 3.00 30.16
N LEU A 517 -6.94 1.69 30.26
CA LEU A 517 -6.09 0.67 29.62
C LEU A 517 -6.10 0.79 28.10
N GLN A 518 -7.26 0.99 27.48
CA GLN A 518 -7.38 1.19 26.03
C GLN A 518 -6.67 2.48 25.59
N THR A 519 -6.93 3.59 26.26
CA THR A 519 -6.30 4.88 25.93
C THR A 519 -4.79 4.80 26.06
N SER A 520 -4.29 4.13 27.11
CA SER A 520 -2.85 3.94 27.36
C SER A 520 -2.21 3.05 26.29
N ALA A 521 -2.88 1.96 25.90
CA ALA A 521 -2.40 1.06 24.86
C ALA A 521 -2.32 1.75 23.49
N CYS A 522 -3.22 2.69 23.19
CA CYS A 522 -3.30 3.38 21.91
C CYS A 522 -2.46 4.68 21.82
N ILE A 523 -1.65 5.03 22.83
CA ILE A 523 -0.85 6.27 22.82
C ILE A 523 0.07 6.34 21.59
N ALA A 524 0.78 5.24 21.28
CA ALA A 524 1.68 5.17 20.14
C ALA A 524 0.93 5.35 18.80
N SER A 525 -0.23 4.70 18.69
CA SER A 525 -1.14 4.79 17.55
C SER A 525 -1.63 6.23 17.32
N ASN A 526 -2.04 6.95 18.36
CA ASN A 526 -2.51 8.35 18.23
C ASN A 526 -1.43 9.28 17.67
N ALA A 527 -0.16 9.08 18.03
CA ALA A 527 0.96 9.85 17.48
C ALA A 527 1.21 9.53 15.99
N LEU A 528 0.95 8.29 15.56
CA LEU A 528 1.03 7.89 14.16
C LEU A 528 -0.13 8.46 13.34
N VAL A 529 -1.36 8.45 13.87
CA VAL A 529 -2.53 9.05 13.19
C VAL A 529 -2.27 10.52 12.84
N ALA A 530 -1.77 11.33 13.79
CA ALA A 530 -1.47 12.74 13.54
C ALA A 530 -0.45 12.94 12.41
N ARG A 531 0.54 12.03 12.29
CA ARG A 531 1.55 12.06 11.21
C ARG A 531 0.97 11.57 9.88
N ALA A 532 0.13 10.56 9.93
CA ALA A 532 -0.52 9.93 8.78
C ALA A 532 -1.45 10.90 8.03
N LEU A 533 -2.12 11.81 8.75
CA LEU A 533 -3.01 12.81 8.16
C LEU A 533 -2.31 13.77 7.17
N HIS A 534 -0.98 13.91 7.23
CA HIS A 534 -0.24 14.69 6.22
C HIS A 534 -0.24 14.07 4.83
N SER A 535 -0.52 12.77 4.72
CA SER A 535 -0.61 12.03 3.46
C SER A 535 -2.06 11.83 3.02
N VAL A 536 -3.03 12.42 3.72
CA VAL A 536 -4.47 12.29 3.41
C VAL A 536 -4.92 13.48 2.59
N ASP A 537 -5.53 13.22 1.45
CA ASP A 537 -6.10 14.25 0.57
C ASP A 537 -7.53 14.64 0.99
N LEU A 538 -8.30 13.68 1.51
CA LEU A 538 -9.65 13.91 2.05
C LEU A 538 -9.85 13.23 3.40
N HIS A 539 -10.02 14.05 4.44
CA HIS A 539 -10.33 13.57 5.78
C HIS A 539 -11.82 13.74 6.09
N ILE A 540 -12.51 12.62 6.29
CA ILE A 540 -13.92 12.56 6.65
C ILE A 540 -14.02 12.25 8.15
N LEU A 541 -14.76 13.08 8.88
CA LEU A 541 -15.05 12.90 10.31
C LEU A 541 -16.55 12.66 10.50
N PRO A 542 -17.05 11.42 10.35
CA PRO A 542 -18.48 11.11 10.30
C PRO A 542 -19.28 11.58 11.52
N LEU A 543 -18.62 11.66 12.67
CA LEU A 543 -19.25 11.93 13.96
C LEU A 543 -18.64 13.15 14.67
N ALA A 544 -18.14 14.14 13.92
CA ALA A 544 -17.55 15.36 14.47
C ALA A 544 -18.53 16.11 15.41
N GLY A 545 -19.82 16.08 15.11
CA GLY A 545 -20.89 16.67 15.94
C GLY A 545 -21.37 15.79 17.11
N GLY A 546 -20.72 14.65 17.36
CA GLY A 546 -21.16 13.64 18.33
C GLY A 546 -22.11 12.60 17.73
N VAL A 547 -22.54 11.64 18.56
CA VAL A 547 -23.53 10.64 18.18
C VAL A 547 -24.92 11.26 18.30
N PRO A 548 -25.75 11.25 17.23
CA PRO A 548 -27.10 11.82 17.30
C PRO A 548 -27.97 11.13 18.36
N SER A 549 -28.83 11.90 19.03
CA SER A 549 -29.64 11.43 20.17
C SER A 549 -31.10 11.07 19.85
N ALA A 550 -31.53 11.21 18.58
CA ALA A 550 -32.92 11.00 18.16
C ALA A 550 -33.02 9.89 17.10
N GLY A 551 -34.04 9.02 17.21
CA GLY A 551 -34.29 7.90 16.28
C GLY A 551 -33.57 6.60 16.65
N ASP A 552 -33.55 5.63 15.73
CA ASP A 552 -32.68 4.44 15.86
C ASP A 552 -31.21 4.92 15.80
N PRO A 553 -30.40 4.67 16.85
CA PRO A 553 -29.03 5.14 16.91
C PRO A 553 -28.17 4.68 15.72
N LEU A 554 -28.44 3.52 15.14
CA LEU A 554 -27.68 3.02 13.99
C LEU A 554 -28.00 3.82 12.73
N ASP A 555 -29.29 4.00 12.42
CA ASP A 555 -29.71 4.79 11.26
C ASP A 555 -29.24 6.24 11.36
N ALA A 556 -29.26 6.82 12.57
CA ALA A 556 -28.76 8.17 12.80
C ALA A 556 -27.24 8.28 12.58
N MET A 557 -26.45 7.25 12.94
CA MET A 557 -25.02 7.20 12.64
C MET A 557 -24.76 7.09 11.13
N VAL A 558 -25.53 6.25 10.41
CA VAL A 558 -25.44 6.14 8.95
C VAL A 558 -25.70 7.51 8.30
N GLU A 559 -26.76 8.20 8.69
CA GLU A 559 -27.10 9.52 8.16
C GLU A 559 -26.02 10.57 8.47
N ALA A 560 -25.47 10.57 9.69
CA ALA A 560 -24.38 11.47 10.06
C ALA A 560 -23.14 11.25 9.18
N GLY A 561 -22.76 9.98 8.96
CA GLY A 561 -21.64 9.64 8.08
C GLY A 561 -21.87 10.01 6.62
N TYR A 562 -23.10 9.82 6.12
CA TYR A 562 -23.47 10.25 4.77
C TYR A 562 -23.30 11.76 4.60
N ARG A 563 -23.88 12.58 5.49
CA ARG A 563 -23.78 14.05 5.43
C ARG A 563 -22.34 14.54 5.53
N ALA A 564 -21.56 13.95 6.43
CA ALA A 564 -20.15 14.31 6.60
C ALA A 564 -19.34 14.01 5.33
N ALA A 565 -19.58 12.86 4.70
CA ALA A 565 -18.91 12.47 3.46
C ALA A 565 -19.32 13.37 2.29
N VAL A 566 -20.62 13.65 2.10
CA VAL A 566 -21.10 14.59 1.06
C VAL A 566 -20.45 15.96 1.24
N ALA A 567 -20.51 16.52 2.45
CA ALA A 567 -19.90 17.83 2.71
C ALA A 567 -18.37 17.84 2.53
N ALA A 568 -17.70 16.70 2.74
CA ALA A 568 -16.27 16.58 2.47
C ALA A 568 -15.98 16.51 0.96
N LEU A 569 -16.77 15.71 0.22
CA LEU A 569 -16.65 15.55 -1.22
C LEU A 569 -16.92 16.84 -1.99
N GLU A 570 -17.96 17.60 -1.61
CA GLU A 570 -18.29 18.90 -2.20
C GLU A 570 -17.20 19.95 -2.00
N ARG A 571 -16.43 19.84 -0.90
CA ARG A 571 -15.27 20.71 -0.63
C ARG A 571 -14.01 20.25 -1.36
N SER A 572 -14.00 19.04 -1.91
CA SER A 572 -12.86 18.42 -2.57
C SER A 572 -12.93 18.55 -4.10
N ALA A 573 -11.80 18.40 -4.78
CA ALA A 573 -11.73 18.41 -6.24
C ALA A 573 -12.31 17.15 -6.92
N LEU A 574 -12.70 16.12 -6.16
CA LEU A 574 -13.18 14.82 -6.69
C LEU A 574 -14.48 14.91 -7.49
N THR A 575 -15.23 16.02 -7.39
CA THR A 575 -16.47 16.25 -8.16
C THR A 575 -16.25 16.90 -9.53
N LYS A 576 -15.01 17.24 -9.92
CA LYS A 576 -14.70 17.99 -11.17
C LYS A 576 -14.03 17.19 -12.29
N THR A 577 -13.88 15.88 -12.15
CA THR A 577 -13.33 14.96 -13.17
C THR A 577 -14.29 13.81 -13.40
#